data_AF-A0A2G9PQ22-F1
#
_entry.id   AF-A0A2G9PQ22-F1
#
_cell.length_a   1.000
_cell.length_b   1.000
_cell.length_c   1.000
_cell.angle_alpha   90.00
_cell.angle_beta   90.00
_cell.angle_gamma   90.00
#
_symmetry.space_group_name_H-M   'P 1'
#
loop_
_entity.id
_entity.type
_entity.pdbx_description
1 polymer ?
#
loop_
_entity_poly.entity_id
_entity_poly.type
_entity_poly.pdbx_seq_one_letter_code
_entity_poly.pdbx_strand_id
1 'polypeptide(L)'
;MQATMTIAMIPVRTFPTELEDSLGVLLDVVDKVEFDILLAPEWYFLKRNKLYTKREKEAIKTTLSKATEGLESLIIPGTIGWEDGRHYHNTAFICIDGNVDEYTKQNAATSDMALCTKNHVGGIRHGKAPHYITWRGFDVAVQICRDYPCSIPKKKVDMQIIPACNLIFLPENLRLKEKGLYLKSDGEGFLPNEVGRLMPDGHLRRVDHHISFAACHEVHTYECFLPGYR
;
A
#
# COMPACT_ATOMS: atom_id res chain seq x y z
N MET A 1 -6.42 -27.75 -11.50
CA MET A 1 -6.96 -26.38 -11.38
C MET A 1 -5.79 -25.45 -11.16
N GLN A 2 -5.79 -24.26 -11.79
CA GLN A 2 -4.76 -23.24 -11.52
C GLN A 2 -5.13 -22.55 -10.19
N ALA A 3 -4.16 -22.39 -9.28
CA ALA A 3 -4.37 -21.66 -8.05
C ALA A 3 -4.64 -20.17 -8.37
N THR A 4 -5.60 -19.58 -7.67
CA THR A 4 -5.92 -18.15 -7.73
C THR A 4 -5.33 -17.45 -6.50
N MET A 5 -4.93 -16.20 -6.69
CA MET A 5 -4.47 -15.31 -5.63
C MET A 5 -5.60 -14.31 -5.32
N THR A 6 -5.91 -14.15 -4.04
CA THR A 6 -6.91 -13.22 -3.53
C THR A 6 -6.26 -11.95 -3.03
N ILE A 7 -6.68 -10.80 -3.58
CA ILE A 7 -6.19 -9.48 -3.20
C ILE A 7 -7.35 -8.73 -2.53
N ALA A 8 -7.20 -8.39 -1.26
CA ALA A 8 -8.09 -7.50 -0.53
C ALA A 8 -7.56 -6.06 -0.57
N MET A 9 -8.43 -5.10 -0.84
CA MET A 9 -8.13 -3.67 -0.78
C MET A 9 -9.14 -2.94 0.08
N ILE A 10 -8.67 -2.01 0.92
CA ILE A 10 -9.53 -1.19 1.76
C ILE A 10 -9.83 0.13 1.03
N PRO A 11 -11.03 0.35 0.47
CA PRO A 11 -11.42 1.59 -0.17
C PRO A 11 -11.82 2.61 0.90
N VAL A 12 -10.87 3.42 1.34
CA VAL A 12 -11.18 4.51 2.28
C VAL A 12 -10.66 5.82 1.74
N ARG A 13 -11.43 6.88 1.98
CA ARG A 13 -10.97 8.23 1.76
C ARG A 13 -9.99 8.64 2.86
N THR A 14 -8.73 8.83 2.52
CA THR A 14 -7.67 9.22 3.47
C THR A 14 -7.38 10.71 3.49
N PHE A 15 -7.87 11.48 2.51
CA PHE A 15 -7.69 12.94 2.51
C PHE A 15 -8.95 13.73 2.05
N PRO A 16 -9.46 14.65 2.89
CA PRO A 16 -9.15 14.78 4.33
C PRO A 16 -9.51 13.48 5.07
N THR A 17 -8.69 13.05 6.04
CA THR A 17 -8.91 11.75 6.71
C THR A 17 -10.16 11.76 7.57
N GLU A 18 -11.07 10.84 7.31
CA GLU A 18 -12.30 10.64 8.09
C GLU A 18 -12.23 9.40 8.99
N LEU A 19 -11.21 8.55 8.84
CA LEU A 19 -11.07 7.32 9.60
C LEU A 19 -10.49 7.60 11.00
N GLU A 20 -11.30 7.35 12.04
CA GLU A 20 -10.90 7.57 13.43
C GLU A 20 -10.09 6.41 14.01
N ASP A 21 -10.39 5.17 13.60
CA ASP A 21 -9.74 3.94 14.08
C ASP A 21 -9.19 3.08 12.93
N SER A 22 -8.20 3.61 12.21
CA SER A 22 -7.57 2.87 11.11
C SER A 22 -6.96 1.54 11.54
N LEU A 23 -6.41 1.46 12.76
CA LEU A 23 -5.79 0.23 13.23
C LEU A 23 -6.83 -0.84 13.56
N GLY A 24 -7.90 -0.49 14.28
CA GLY A 24 -8.98 -1.43 14.58
C GLY A 24 -9.61 -2.00 13.32
N VAL A 25 -9.93 -1.13 12.33
CA VAL A 25 -10.47 -1.57 11.03
C VAL A 25 -9.54 -2.55 10.33
N LEU A 26 -8.25 -2.24 10.26
CA LEU A 26 -7.28 -3.12 9.62
C LEU A 26 -7.19 -4.48 10.33
N LEU A 27 -7.13 -4.49 11.66
CA LEU A 27 -7.06 -5.73 12.43
C LEU A 27 -8.31 -6.60 12.23
N ASP A 28 -9.47 -5.97 12.14
CA ASP A 28 -10.73 -6.65 11.81
C ASP A 28 -10.68 -7.29 10.42
N VAL A 29 -10.09 -6.64 9.42
CA VAL A 29 -9.91 -7.22 8.08
C VAL A 29 -8.93 -8.39 8.12
N VAL A 30 -7.81 -8.24 8.83
CA VAL A 30 -6.80 -9.32 9.00
C VAL A 30 -7.40 -10.57 9.65
N ASP A 31 -8.31 -10.40 10.61
CA ASP A 31 -8.96 -11.50 11.33
C ASP A 31 -10.11 -12.16 10.52
N LYS A 32 -10.86 -11.38 9.74
CA LYS A 32 -12.16 -11.83 9.19
C LYS A 32 -12.16 -12.08 7.68
N VAL A 33 -11.14 -11.64 6.95
CA VAL A 33 -11.09 -11.72 5.48
C VAL A 33 -9.95 -12.65 5.07
N GLU A 34 -10.25 -13.62 4.22
CA GLU A 34 -9.23 -14.45 3.59
C GLU A 34 -8.59 -13.68 2.42
N PHE A 35 -7.27 -13.53 2.45
CA PHE A 35 -6.51 -12.87 1.40
C PHE A 35 -5.08 -13.37 1.35
N ASP A 36 -4.48 -13.26 0.17
CA ASP A 36 -3.04 -13.44 -0.02
C ASP A 36 -2.30 -12.10 0.01
N ILE A 37 -2.96 -11.03 -0.45
CA ILE A 37 -2.45 -9.66 -0.37
C ILE A 37 -3.51 -8.76 0.23
N LEU A 38 -3.15 -7.96 1.23
CA LEU A 38 -4.00 -6.87 1.76
C LEU A 38 -3.32 -5.53 1.49
N LEU A 39 -4.07 -4.60 0.89
CA LEU A 39 -3.58 -3.26 0.57
C LEU A 39 -4.52 -2.17 1.07
N ALA A 40 -3.96 -1.16 1.72
CA ALA A 40 -4.65 0.09 2.03
C ALA A 40 -3.97 1.29 1.34
N PRO A 41 -4.67 2.42 1.20
CA PRO A 41 -4.16 3.58 0.47
C PRO A 41 -3.09 4.38 1.22
N GLU A 42 -2.50 5.35 0.53
CA GLU A 42 -1.62 6.34 1.17
C GLU A 42 -2.37 7.12 2.25
N TRP A 43 -1.69 7.39 3.37
CA TRP A 43 -2.20 8.08 4.56
C TRP A 43 -3.35 7.39 5.27
N TYR A 44 -3.46 6.08 5.11
CA TYR A 44 -4.39 5.25 5.89
C TYR A 44 -4.24 5.48 7.40
N PHE A 45 -3.01 5.65 7.89
CA PHE A 45 -2.72 6.08 9.25
C PHE A 45 -2.40 7.58 9.31
N LEU A 46 -3.44 8.42 9.39
CA LEU A 46 -3.32 9.86 9.63
C LEU A 46 -4.38 10.35 10.63
N LYS A 47 -3.97 10.98 11.74
CA LYS A 47 -4.89 11.35 12.85
C LYS A 47 -5.62 12.66 12.56
N ARG A 48 -6.66 12.66 11.72
CA ARG A 48 -7.39 13.90 11.33
C ARG A 48 -6.43 15.03 10.90
N ASN A 49 -5.48 14.71 10.02
CA ASN A 49 -4.37 15.59 9.58
C ASN A 49 -3.28 15.90 10.63
N LYS A 50 -3.23 15.18 11.75
CA LYS A 50 -2.11 15.21 12.68
C LYS A 50 -1.17 14.05 12.42
N LEU A 51 0.11 14.29 12.65
CA LEU A 51 1.16 13.29 12.54
C LEU A 51 1.20 12.38 13.76
N TYR A 52 1.62 11.14 13.55
CA TYR A 52 2.02 10.25 14.63
C TYR A 52 3.40 10.63 15.15
N THR A 53 3.61 10.52 16.45
CA THR A 53 4.96 10.56 17.02
C THR A 53 5.69 9.26 16.70
N LYS A 54 7.02 9.26 16.77
CA LYS A 54 7.81 8.03 16.66
C LYS A 54 7.34 6.92 17.61
N ARG A 55 6.99 7.25 18.86
CA ARG A 55 6.50 6.27 19.84
C ARG A 55 5.19 5.61 19.38
N GLU A 56 4.26 6.39 18.86
CA GLU A 56 2.98 5.84 18.40
C GLU A 56 3.16 5.01 17.11
N LYS A 57 4.05 5.44 16.19
CA LYS A 57 4.44 4.66 15.02
C LYS A 57 4.97 3.28 15.42
N GLU A 58 5.90 3.22 16.37
CA GLU A 58 6.46 1.95 16.86
C GLU A 58 5.41 1.07 17.58
N ALA A 59 4.45 1.68 18.26
CA ALA A 59 3.33 0.95 18.86
C ALA A 59 2.46 0.28 17.79
N ILE A 60 2.10 1.02 16.73
CA ILE A 60 1.36 0.48 15.57
C ILE A 60 2.17 -0.66 14.94
N LYS A 61 3.46 -0.45 14.68
CA LYS A 61 4.36 -1.47 14.12
C LYS A 61 4.38 -2.75 14.95
N THR A 62 4.47 -2.62 16.28
CA THR A 62 4.47 -3.76 17.20
C THR A 62 3.14 -4.51 17.16
N THR A 63 2.02 -3.80 17.08
CA THR A 63 0.70 -4.42 16.94
C THR A 63 0.56 -5.16 15.60
N LEU A 64 0.99 -4.55 14.50
CA LEU A 64 1.00 -5.18 13.18
C LEU A 64 1.87 -6.43 13.15
N SER A 65 3.05 -6.39 13.76
CA SER A 65 3.95 -7.54 13.87
C SER A 65 3.25 -8.73 14.53
N LYS A 66 2.59 -8.52 15.68
CA LYS A 66 1.85 -9.59 16.36
C LYS A 66 0.64 -10.09 15.57
N ALA A 67 -0.12 -9.17 14.98
CA ALA A 67 -1.35 -9.51 14.25
C ALA A 67 -1.09 -10.27 12.94
N THR A 68 0.13 -10.21 12.43
CA THR A 68 0.51 -10.85 11.15
C THR A 68 1.44 -12.03 11.30
N GLU A 69 1.77 -12.42 12.54
CA GLU A 69 2.60 -13.59 12.86
C GLU A 69 1.89 -14.88 12.41
N GLY A 70 2.62 -15.76 11.71
CA GLY A 70 2.09 -16.99 11.12
C GLY A 70 1.32 -16.81 9.82
N LEU A 71 1.07 -15.57 9.37
CA LEU A 71 0.41 -15.31 8.10
C LEU A 71 1.43 -15.32 6.96
N GLU A 72 1.20 -16.18 5.98
CA GLU A 72 1.98 -16.20 4.74
C GLU A 72 1.60 -15.08 3.76
N SER A 73 0.58 -14.28 4.07
CA SER A 73 0.07 -13.19 3.23
C SER A 73 1.01 -11.98 3.23
N LEU A 74 0.97 -11.20 2.14
CA LEU A 74 1.66 -9.90 2.03
C LEU A 74 0.70 -8.77 2.41
N ILE A 75 1.01 -8.03 3.48
CA ILE A 75 0.14 -6.96 3.97
C ILE A 75 0.87 -5.62 3.85
N ILE A 76 0.27 -4.67 3.12
CA ILE A 76 0.71 -3.28 3.02
C ILE A 76 -0.44 -2.42 3.51
N PRO A 77 -0.49 -2.07 4.80
CA PRO A 77 -1.66 -1.45 5.44
C PRO A 77 -1.79 0.04 5.13
N GLY A 78 -1.32 0.47 3.96
CA GLY A 78 -1.20 1.86 3.57
C GLY A 78 0.02 2.54 4.19
N THR A 79 -0.01 3.87 4.23
CA THR A 79 1.08 4.66 4.79
C THR A 79 0.70 5.39 6.06
N ILE A 80 1.71 5.67 6.87
CA ILE A 80 1.65 6.46 8.09
C ILE A 80 2.37 7.79 7.90
N GLY A 81 1.67 8.88 8.24
CA GLY A 81 2.27 10.20 8.38
C GLY A 81 2.78 10.38 9.81
N TRP A 82 4.09 10.51 9.99
CA TRP A 82 4.69 10.61 11.33
C TRP A 82 5.83 11.62 11.39
N GLU A 83 6.23 12.00 12.59
CA GLU A 83 7.37 12.88 12.84
C GLU A 83 8.38 12.33 13.85
N ASP A 84 9.65 12.71 13.66
CA ASP A 84 10.77 12.37 14.56
C ASP A 84 11.16 13.54 15.50
N GLY A 85 10.31 14.56 15.62
CA GLY A 85 10.55 15.80 16.37
C GLY A 85 11.24 16.90 15.55
N ARG A 86 11.67 16.62 14.32
CA ARG A 86 12.22 17.62 13.39
C ARG A 86 11.69 17.48 11.98
N HIS A 87 11.44 16.26 11.53
CA HIS A 87 11.06 15.98 10.15
C HIS A 87 9.79 15.15 10.07
N TYR A 88 9.00 15.42 9.04
CA TYR A 88 7.88 14.63 8.60
C TYR A 88 8.37 13.46 7.75
N HIS A 89 7.70 12.32 7.91
CA HIS A 89 7.92 11.10 7.15
C HIS A 89 6.58 10.56 6.67
N ASN A 90 6.55 10.09 5.42
CA ASN A 90 5.45 9.31 4.85
C ASN A 90 5.97 7.90 4.60
N THR A 91 5.53 6.92 5.39
CA THR A 91 6.13 5.59 5.42
C THR A 91 5.08 4.50 5.21
N ALA A 92 5.32 3.56 4.31
CA ALA A 92 4.55 2.32 4.20
C ALA A 92 5.16 1.27 5.14
N PHE A 93 4.29 0.53 5.85
CA PHE A 93 4.67 -0.73 6.45
C PHE A 93 4.50 -1.87 5.45
N ILE A 94 5.33 -2.89 5.57
CA ILE A 94 5.29 -4.09 4.74
C ILE A 94 5.39 -5.27 5.69
N CYS A 95 4.30 -6.02 5.84
CA CYS A 95 4.20 -7.11 6.82
C CYS A 95 4.17 -8.48 6.12
N ILE A 96 5.02 -9.40 6.57
CA ILE A 96 5.06 -10.81 6.15
C ILE A 96 5.44 -11.64 7.38
N ASP A 97 4.59 -12.58 7.80
CA ASP A 97 4.86 -13.49 8.92
C ASP A 97 5.42 -12.77 10.16
N GLY A 98 4.69 -11.75 10.61
CA GLY A 98 5.04 -10.91 11.75
C GLY A 98 6.25 -9.99 11.58
N ASN A 99 7.03 -10.11 10.50
CA ASN A 99 8.11 -9.17 10.18
C ASN A 99 7.53 -7.91 9.56
N VAL A 100 7.89 -6.74 10.09
CA VAL A 100 7.41 -5.44 9.60
C VAL A 100 8.59 -4.59 9.11
N ASP A 101 8.74 -4.54 7.78
CA ASP A 101 9.69 -3.65 7.11
C ASP A 101 9.05 -2.27 6.84
N GLU A 102 9.88 -1.27 6.54
CA GLU A 102 9.49 0.12 6.35
C GLU A 102 10.05 0.70 5.05
N TYR A 103 9.16 1.33 4.27
CA TYR A 103 9.54 2.12 3.10
C TYR A 103 9.09 3.57 3.27
N THR A 104 10.05 4.50 3.34
CA THR A 104 9.76 5.94 3.35
C THR A 104 9.72 6.50 1.94
N LYS A 105 8.68 7.28 1.63
CA LYS A 105 8.44 7.94 0.35
C LYS A 105 9.67 8.77 -0.09
N GLN A 106 10.08 8.62 -1.33
CA GLN A 106 11.26 9.32 -1.88
C GLN A 106 10.91 10.73 -2.37
N ASN A 107 9.71 10.92 -2.91
CA ASN A 107 9.29 12.16 -3.55
C ASN A 107 8.06 12.71 -2.83
N ALA A 108 8.21 13.81 -2.11
CA ALA A 108 7.09 14.48 -1.48
C ALA A 108 6.15 15.08 -2.54
N ALA A 109 4.85 14.92 -2.34
CA ALA A 109 3.81 15.64 -3.07
C ALA A 109 3.52 16.99 -2.38
N THR A 110 2.80 17.87 -3.07
CA THR A 110 2.35 19.17 -2.50
C THR A 110 1.54 18.98 -1.22
N SER A 111 0.79 17.89 -1.13
CA SER A 111 -0.05 17.56 0.01
C SER A 111 0.78 17.09 1.22
N ASP A 112 1.93 16.44 1.02
CA ASP A 112 2.91 16.16 2.08
C ASP A 112 3.49 17.48 2.65
N MET A 113 3.80 18.45 1.78
CA MET A 113 4.27 19.78 2.19
C MET A 113 3.23 20.54 3.01
N ALA A 114 1.95 20.43 2.63
CA ALA A 114 0.84 21.04 3.36
C ALA A 114 0.70 20.44 4.77
N LEU A 115 0.83 19.11 4.92
CA LEU A 115 0.82 18.46 6.22
C LEU A 115 2.01 18.85 7.09
N CYS A 116 3.21 18.91 6.52
CA CYS A 116 4.43 19.34 7.21
C CYS A 116 4.26 20.77 7.77
N THR A 117 3.78 21.70 6.93
CA THR A 117 3.53 23.10 7.32
C THR A 117 2.47 23.20 8.42
N LYS A 118 1.34 22.50 8.26
CA LYS A 118 0.24 22.50 9.23
C LYS A 118 0.63 21.96 10.61
N ASN A 119 1.57 21.01 10.65
CA ASN A 119 2.03 20.40 11.89
C ASN A 119 3.31 21.08 12.44
N HIS A 120 3.73 22.21 11.88
CA HIS A 120 4.91 22.97 12.31
C HIS A 120 6.21 22.13 12.36
N VAL A 121 6.34 21.18 11.44
CA VAL A 121 7.52 20.32 11.36
C VAL A 121 8.58 20.98 10.46
N GLY A 122 9.86 20.86 10.83
CA GLY A 122 10.96 21.60 10.23
C GLY A 122 11.31 21.22 8.78
N GLY A 123 10.78 20.11 8.27
CA GLY A 123 10.95 19.69 6.88
C GLY A 123 10.49 18.25 6.63
N ILE A 124 10.68 17.77 5.41
CA ILE A 124 10.35 16.40 5.01
C ILE A 124 11.62 15.57 4.90
N ARG A 125 11.57 14.35 5.43
CA ARG A 125 12.63 13.37 5.22
C ARG A 125 12.24 12.43 4.08
N HIS A 126 13.11 12.35 3.08
CA HIS A 126 12.94 11.50 1.92
C HIS A 126 13.57 10.13 2.13
N GLY A 127 12.93 9.09 1.60
CA GLY A 127 13.55 7.80 1.37
C GLY A 127 14.75 7.90 0.43
N LYS A 128 15.63 6.90 0.46
CA LYS A 128 16.91 6.93 -0.29
C LYS A 128 16.91 6.07 -1.55
N ALA A 129 16.05 5.07 -1.62
CA ALA A 129 16.06 4.09 -2.70
C ALA A 129 14.67 3.48 -2.89
N PRO A 130 14.36 2.98 -4.11
CA PRO A 130 13.22 2.12 -4.33
C PRO A 130 13.28 0.90 -3.42
N HIS A 131 12.11 0.42 -2.99
CA HIS A 131 12.01 -0.69 -2.07
C HIS A 131 11.59 -1.96 -2.79
N TYR A 132 12.38 -3.02 -2.60
CA TYR A 132 12.18 -4.32 -3.21
C TYR A 132 12.13 -5.38 -2.11
N ILE A 133 11.15 -6.28 -2.21
CA ILE A 133 11.03 -7.45 -1.34
C ILE A 133 10.84 -8.71 -2.18
N THR A 134 11.04 -9.86 -1.55
CA THR A 134 10.64 -11.15 -2.11
C THR A 134 9.54 -11.75 -1.25
N TRP A 135 8.43 -12.13 -1.87
CA TRP A 135 7.30 -12.76 -1.20
C TRP A 135 6.86 -13.98 -1.99
N ARG A 136 6.82 -15.17 -1.37
CA ARG A 136 6.52 -16.46 -2.03
C ARG A 136 7.29 -16.67 -3.36
N GLY A 137 8.53 -16.19 -3.42
CA GLY A 137 9.39 -16.27 -4.61
C GLY A 137 9.18 -15.18 -5.68
N PHE A 138 8.22 -14.27 -5.49
CA PHE A 138 7.96 -13.15 -6.39
C PHE A 138 8.80 -11.92 -6.03
N ASP A 139 9.40 -11.28 -7.04
CA ASP A 139 10.00 -9.96 -6.89
C ASP A 139 8.89 -8.91 -6.80
N VAL A 140 8.84 -8.14 -5.71
CA VAL A 140 7.85 -7.08 -5.52
C VAL A 140 8.55 -5.73 -5.37
N ALA A 141 8.08 -4.71 -6.09
CA ALA A 141 8.47 -3.32 -5.89
C ALA A 141 7.35 -2.56 -5.18
N VAL A 142 7.69 -1.79 -4.14
CA VAL A 142 6.76 -0.92 -3.43
C VAL A 142 7.11 0.55 -3.70
N GLN A 143 6.11 1.34 -4.03
CA GLN A 143 6.22 2.78 -4.25
C GLN A 143 5.06 3.50 -3.58
N ILE A 144 5.25 4.73 -3.11
CA ILE A 144 4.16 5.51 -2.49
C ILE A 144 3.83 6.66 -3.43
N CYS A 145 2.62 6.64 -3.99
CA CYS A 145 2.02 7.74 -4.75
C CYS A 145 2.99 8.40 -5.75
N ARG A 146 3.54 9.58 -5.42
CA ARG A 146 4.45 10.36 -6.27
C ARG A 146 5.76 9.63 -6.61
N ASP A 147 6.15 8.61 -5.86
CA ASP A 147 7.28 7.76 -6.21
C ASP A 147 7.04 6.98 -7.50
N TYR A 148 5.77 6.70 -7.85
CA TYR A 148 5.41 5.97 -9.05
C TYR A 148 5.99 6.61 -10.32
N PRO A 149 5.71 7.89 -10.64
CA PRO A 149 6.28 8.54 -11.81
C PRO A 149 7.72 9.04 -11.62
N CYS A 150 8.22 9.17 -10.38
CA CYS A 150 9.48 9.86 -10.11
C CYS A 150 10.66 8.92 -9.75
N SER A 151 10.36 7.73 -9.22
CA SER A 151 11.35 6.74 -8.75
C SER A 151 11.06 5.37 -9.34
N ILE A 152 11.03 5.32 -10.67
CA ILE A 152 10.72 4.11 -11.45
C ILE A 152 11.70 2.97 -11.10
N PRO A 153 11.21 1.74 -10.85
CA PRO A 153 12.07 0.60 -10.57
C PRO A 153 13.10 0.36 -11.68
N LYS A 154 14.35 0.04 -11.31
CA LYS A 154 15.43 -0.20 -12.28
C LYS A 154 15.37 -1.59 -12.92
N LYS A 155 14.78 -2.57 -12.23
CA LYS A 155 14.58 -3.94 -12.71
C LYS A 155 13.09 -4.22 -12.93
N LYS A 156 12.80 -5.16 -13.83
CA LYS A 156 11.45 -5.72 -13.98
C LYS A 156 11.13 -6.60 -12.76
N VAL A 157 9.90 -6.49 -12.25
CA VAL A 157 9.39 -7.21 -11.08
C VAL A 157 8.14 -8.01 -11.42
N ASP A 158 7.79 -9.00 -10.60
CA ASP A 158 6.55 -9.77 -10.75
C ASP A 158 5.34 -8.92 -10.32
N MET A 159 5.52 -8.08 -9.30
CA MET A 159 4.48 -7.19 -8.79
C MET A 159 4.99 -5.79 -8.49
N GLN A 160 4.19 -4.77 -8.82
CA GLN A 160 4.43 -3.37 -8.45
C GLN A 160 3.24 -2.85 -7.65
N ILE A 161 3.45 -2.53 -6.37
CA ILE A 161 2.39 -2.15 -5.43
C ILE A 161 2.52 -0.68 -5.05
N ILE A 162 1.40 0.03 -5.16
CA ILE A 162 1.36 1.50 -5.08
C ILE A 162 0.21 1.94 -4.17
N PRO A 163 0.42 2.01 -2.84
CA PRO A 163 -0.44 2.83 -1.97
C PRO A 163 -0.39 4.29 -2.43
N ALA A 164 -1.56 4.86 -2.71
CA ALA A 164 -1.71 6.16 -3.32
C ALA A 164 -2.87 6.96 -2.72
N CYS A 165 -2.87 8.26 -2.98
CA CYS A 165 -3.98 9.17 -2.77
C CYS A 165 -3.94 10.19 -3.90
N ASN A 166 -4.94 10.16 -4.79
CA ASN A 166 -5.00 10.99 -6.00
C ASN A 166 -3.81 10.74 -6.96
N LEU A 167 -3.53 9.48 -7.29
CA LEU A 167 -2.50 9.16 -8.27
C LEU A 167 -3.10 8.97 -9.67
N ILE A 168 -2.70 9.84 -10.58
CA ILE A 168 -2.91 9.63 -12.02
C ILE A 168 -2.02 8.49 -12.48
N PHE A 169 -2.64 7.44 -13.01
CA PHE A 169 -1.95 6.25 -13.49
C PHE A 169 -1.37 6.44 -14.89
N LEU A 170 -0.12 6.01 -15.08
CA LEU A 170 0.68 6.20 -16.29
C LEU A 170 1.36 4.87 -16.67
N PRO A 171 0.74 4.02 -17.51
CA PRO A 171 1.21 2.67 -17.83
C PRO A 171 2.71 2.54 -18.16
N GLU A 172 3.30 3.56 -18.79
CA GLU A 172 4.70 3.63 -19.20
C GLU A 172 5.70 3.61 -18.02
N ASN A 173 5.23 3.88 -16.80
CA ASN A 173 6.05 3.85 -15.59
C ASN A 173 6.07 2.47 -14.91
N LEU A 174 5.28 1.51 -15.39
CA LEU A 174 5.34 0.14 -14.91
C LEU A 174 6.62 -0.56 -15.35
N ARG A 175 7.16 -1.38 -14.45
CA ARG A 175 8.34 -2.22 -14.72
C ARG A 175 8.04 -3.65 -14.35
N LEU A 176 7.09 -4.25 -15.07
CA LEU A 176 6.63 -5.61 -14.83
C LEU A 176 7.38 -6.61 -15.72
N LYS A 177 7.58 -7.82 -15.20
CA LYS A 177 7.87 -9.02 -16.00
C LYS A 177 6.62 -9.38 -16.82
N GLU A 178 6.79 -10.27 -17.80
CA GLU A 178 5.65 -10.79 -18.57
C GLU A 178 4.60 -11.40 -17.61
N LYS A 179 3.32 -11.04 -17.75
CA LYS A 179 2.22 -11.48 -16.87
C LYS A 179 2.30 -10.96 -15.43
N GLY A 180 3.20 -10.00 -15.13
CA GLY A 180 3.26 -9.35 -13.83
C GLY A 180 2.02 -8.49 -13.53
N LEU A 181 1.84 -8.18 -12.25
CA LEU A 181 0.69 -7.42 -11.74
C LEU A 181 1.11 -6.02 -11.27
N TYR A 182 0.22 -5.06 -11.43
CA TYR A 182 0.27 -3.83 -10.64
C TYR A 182 -0.96 -3.74 -9.74
N LEU A 183 -0.73 -3.25 -8.52
CA LEU A 183 -1.77 -3.03 -7.52
C LEU A 183 -1.73 -1.57 -7.11
N LYS A 184 -2.83 -0.84 -7.28
CA LYS A 184 -2.99 0.55 -6.85
C LYS A 184 -4.19 0.64 -5.92
N SER A 185 -3.95 1.08 -4.68
CA SER A 185 -5.02 1.46 -3.75
C SER A 185 -5.02 2.97 -3.58
N ASP A 186 -6.13 3.62 -3.88
CA ASP A 186 -6.22 5.09 -3.93
C ASP A 186 -7.17 5.63 -2.86
N GLY A 187 -6.66 6.58 -2.06
CA GLY A 187 -7.35 7.18 -0.92
C GLY A 187 -8.17 8.45 -1.21
N GLU A 188 -8.35 8.89 -2.46
CA GLU A 188 -9.13 10.11 -2.73
C GLU A 188 -10.66 9.86 -2.78
N GLY A 189 -11.08 8.61 -3.01
CA GLY A 189 -12.49 8.19 -3.04
C GLY A 189 -13.18 8.31 -4.41
N PHE A 190 -12.64 9.08 -5.36
CA PHE A 190 -13.18 9.18 -6.73
C PHE A 190 -12.39 8.37 -7.77
N LEU A 191 -11.12 8.07 -7.49
CA LEU A 191 -10.33 7.16 -8.31
C LEU A 191 -10.49 5.72 -7.79
N PRO A 192 -10.73 4.75 -8.67
CA PRO A 192 -10.92 3.39 -8.21
C PRO A 192 -9.61 2.77 -7.71
N ASN A 193 -9.75 1.84 -6.77
CA ASN A 193 -8.76 0.79 -6.56
C ASN A 193 -8.61 -0.02 -7.86
N GLU A 194 -7.37 -0.34 -8.22
CA GLU A 194 -7.04 -0.97 -9.48
C GLU A 194 -6.09 -2.15 -9.27
N VAL A 195 -6.52 -3.31 -9.77
CA VAL A 195 -5.66 -4.45 -10.03
C VAL A 195 -5.57 -4.59 -11.54
N GLY A 196 -4.36 -4.61 -12.08
CA GLY A 196 -4.18 -4.87 -13.50
C GLY A 196 -2.97 -5.74 -13.79
N ARG A 197 -2.97 -6.34 -14.97
CA ARG A 197 -1.95 -7.29 -15.43
C ARG A 197 -1.36 -6.85 -16.76
N LEU A 198 -0.05 -7.01 -16.91
CA LEU A 198 0.61 -6.94 -18.20
C LEU A 198 0.37 -8.23 -19.00
N MET A 199 -0.37 -8.13 -20.08
CA MET A 199 -0.66 -9.26 -20.96
C MET A 199 0.54 -9.56 -21.89
N PRO A 200 0.63 -10.78 -22.47
CA PRO A 200 1.71 -11.13 -23.39
C PRO A 200 1.78 -10.24 -24.65
N ASP A 201 0.64 -9.64 -25.04
CA ASP A 201 0.55 -8.68 -26.15
C ASP A 201 1.06 -7.26 -25.76
N GLY A 202 1.53 -7.09 -24.52
CA GLY A 202 2.04 -5.82 -24.00
C GLY A 202 0.96 -4.87 -23.48
N HIS A 203 -0.32 -5.22 -23.58
CA HIS A 203 -1.42 -4.39 -23.07
C HIS A 203 -1.70 -4.65 -21.59
N LEU A 204 -2.19 -3.64 -20.89
CA LEU A 204 -2.71 -3.80 -19.53
C LEU A 204 -4.17 -4.21 -19.57
N ARG A 205 -4.55 -5.19 -18.75
CA ARG A 205 -5.96 -5.53 -18.51
C ARG A 205 -6.28 -5.42 -17.03
N ARG A 206 -7.40 -4.75 -16.73
CA ARG A 206 -7.96 -4.70 -15.38
C ARG A 206 -8.52 -6.08 -15.00
N VAL A 207 -8.39 -6.44 -13.73
CA VAL A 207 -9.02 -7.63 -13.16
C VAL A 207 -10.35 -7.20 -12.55
N ASP A 208 -11.47 -7.55 -13.18
CA ASP A 208 -12.80 -6.98 -12.89
C ASP A 208 -13.66 -7.82 -11.93
N HIS A 209 -13.08 -8.72 -11.14
CA HIS A 209 -13.88 -9.51 -10.19
C HIS A 209 -13.87 -8.78 -8.85
N HIS A 210 -15.02 -8.19 -8.50
CA HIS A 210 -15.27 -7.55 -7.21
C HIS A 210 -16.22 -8.44 -6.43
N ILE A 211 -15.76 -8.97 -5.30
CA ILE A 211 -16.62 -9.63 -4.32
C ILE A 211 -16.58 -8.75 -3.07
N SER A 212 -17.73 -8.17 -2.71
CA SER A 212 -17.90 -7.38 -1.49
C SER A 212 -18.53 -8.25 -0.41
N PHE A 213 -17.75 -8.67 0.59
CA PHE A 213 -18.30 -9.18 1.85
C PHE A 213 -17.37 -8.92 3.04
N ALA A 214 -17.75 -7.96 3.88
CA ALA A 214 -17.76 -8.07 5.35
C ALA A 214 -18.71 -7.00 5.87
N ALA A 215 -19.53 -7.31 6.88
CA ALA A 215 -20.49 -6.37 7.48
C ALA A 215 -19.82 -5.17 8.20
N CYS A 216 -18.49 -5.17 8.28
CA CYS A 216 -17.69 -4.10 8.85
C CYS A 216 -16.67 -3.67 7.80
N HIS A 217 -16.93 -2.51 7.19
CA HIS A 217 -16.06 -1.83 6.22
C HIS A 217 -16.03 -2.52 4.84
N GLU A 218 -16.43 -1.80 3.79
CA GLU A 218 -16.55 -2.31 2.42
C GLU A 218 -15.19 -2.73 1.84
N VAL A 219 -14.67 -3.92 2.16
CA VAL A 219 -13.40 -4.42 1.57
C VAL A 219 -13.65 -4.90 0.15
N HIS A 220 -12.82 -4.45 -0.79
CA HIS A 220 -12.85 -4.91 -2.18
C HIS A 220 -11.92 -6.11 -2.33
N THR A 221 -12.46 -7.27 -2.71
CA THR A 221 -11.62 -8.44 -3.02
C THR A 221 -11.56 -8.71 -4.51
N TYR A 222 -10.38 -9.12 -4.99
CA TYR A 222 -10.07 -9.44 -6.38
C TYR A 222 -9.40 -10.80 -6.46
N GLU A 223 -9.86 -11.65 -7.37
CA GLU A 223 -9.19 -12.91 -7.68
C GLU A 223 -8.34 -12.76 -8.95
N CYS A 224 -7.07 -13.16 -8.88
CA CYS A 224 -6.16 -13.07 -10.00
C CYS A 224 -5.30 -14.33 -10.15
N PHE A 225 -4.64 -14.46 -11.29
CA PHE A 225 -3.76 -15.59 -11.61
C PHE A 225 -2.35 -15.05 -11.84
N LEU A 226 -1.39 -15.48 -11.03
CA LEU A 226 0.01 -15.15 -11.27
C LEU A 226 0.76 -16.46 -11.60
N PRO A 227 1.44 -16.56 -12.76
CA PRO A 227 2.21 -17.77 -13.07
C PRO A 227 3.22 -18.10 -11.98
N GLY A 228 3.22 -19.35 -11.52
CA GLY A 228 4.09 -19.80 -10.43
C GLY A 228 3.46 -19.72 -9.04
N TYR A 229 2.26 -19.11 -8.92
CA TYR A 229 1.51 -19.06 -7.68
C TYR A 229 0.98 -20.45 -7.31
N ARG A 230 1.16 -20.83 -6.03
CA ARG A 230 0.76 -22.12 -5.47
C ARG A 230 0.26 -21.94 -4.05
#